data_AF-A0A7Z7YVT1-F1
#
_entry.id   AF-A0A7Z7YVT1-F1
#
_cell.length_a   1.000
_cell.length_b   1.000
_cell.length_c   1.000
_cell.angle_alpha   90.00
_cell.angle_beta   90.00
_cell.angle_gamma   90.00
#
_symmetry.space_group_name_H-M   'P 1'
#
loop_
_entity.id
_entity.type
_entity.pdbx_description
1 polymer ?
#
loop_
_entity_poly.entity_id
_entity_poly.type
_entity_poly.pdbx_seq_one_letter_code
_entity_poly.pdbx_strand_id
1 'polypeptide(L)'
;MSAATEIIKERVSDYELCTRFNTYYIQTRIALIESDIEDMYDRTTPSLCSDTVSESIYYESYSVENLAIAILEERQKLERYKRKSQRDLNAFYTVLGRFSTQEQKYIRNYIKTRSEAYMDVIERFKIELHDYIQTNRNTRNKGIEHDYSYISDKRQKVQVYPHKLTLNQEKALKEKEDGATEKNMNIDEFVAKLNELDEKAFKEFIYNRNENNINFEKIIILLQTIPKCLPEKEIAKPYNYIKAVGLKTN
;
A
#
# COMPACT_ATOMS: atom_id res chain seq x y z
N MET A 1 -28.87 -2.38 -49.28
CA MET A 1 -27.93 -3.45 -48.88
C MET A 1 -27.62 -3.24 -47.41
N SER A 2 -27.99 -4.21 -46.57
CA SER A 2 -27.82 -4.12 -45.11
C SER A 2 -26.35 -4.33 -44.76
N ALA A 3 -25.70 -3.31 -44.19
CA ALA A 3 -24.37 -3.44 -43.61
C ALA A 3 -24.50 -4.31 -42.35
N ALA A 4 -24.16 -5.59 -42.47
CA ALA A 4 -24.00 -6.47 -41.33
C ALA A 4 -22.88 -5.89 -40.46
N THR A 5 -23.28 -5.31 -39.33
CA THR A 5 -22.37 -5.03 -38.23
C THR A 5 -21.89 -6.39 -37.72
N GLU A 6 -20.71 -6.81 -38.19
CA GLU A 6 -20.00 -7.93 -37.56
C GLU A 6 -19.76 -7.55 -36.11
N ILE A 7 -20.55 -8.15 -35.22
CA ILE A 7 -20.35 -8.04 -33.78
C ILE A 7 -19.00 -8.71 -33.51
N ILE A 8 -17.95 -7.90 -33.34
CA ILE A 8 -16.63 -8.38 -32.93
C ILE A 8 -16.81 -8.97 -31.54
N LYS A 9 -16.94 -10.30 -31.49
CA LYS A 9 -17.08 -11.02 -30.23
C LYS A 9 -15.75 -10.92 -29.47
N GLU A 10 -15.82 -10.51 -28.22
CA GLU A 10 -14.65 -10.37 -27.35
C GLU A 10 -13.96 -11.74 -27.20
N ARG A 11 -12.63 -11.76 -27.38
CA ARG A 11 -11.84 -12.99 -27.47
C ARG A 11 -10.52 -12.83 -26.73
N VAL A 12 -9.98 -13.94 -26.25
CA VAL A 12 -8.63 -13.96 -25.67
C VAL A 12 -7.60 -13.60 -26.74
N SER A 13 -6.68 -12.70 -26.41
CA SER A 13 -5.62 -12.29 -27.34
C SER A 13 -4.52 -13.37 -27.47
N ASP A 14 -3.82 -13.36 -28.60
CA ASP A 14 -2.70 -14.28 -28.87
C ASP A 14 -1.60 -14.15 -27.83
N TYR A 15 -1.34 -12.91 -27.41
CA TYR A 15 -0.40 -12.58 -26.34
C TYR A 15 -0.80 -13.25 -25.03
N GLU A 16 -2.07 -13.15 -24.62
CA GLU A 16 -2.57 -13.81 -23.41
C GLU A 16 -2.50 -15.34 -23.53
N LEU A 17 -2.84 -15.90 -24.69
CA LEU A 17 -2.75 -17.35 -24.94
C LEU A 17 -1.31 -17.86 -24.73
N CYS A 18 -0.33 -17.12 -25.25
CA CYS A 18 1.08 -17.50 -25.19
C CYS A 18 1.75 -17.24 -23.83
N THR A 19 1.15 -16.41 -22.98
CA THR A 19 1.73 -16.01 -21.69
C THR A 19 0.93 -16.54 -20.52
N ARG A 20 -0.30 -16.05 -20.34
CA ARG A 20 -1.19 -16.32 -19.21
C ARG A 20 -1.67 -17.77 -19.14
N PHE A 21 -1.75 -18.46 -20.27
CA PHE A 21 -2.22 -19.84 -20.36
C PHE A 21 -1.13 -20.84 -20.77
N ASN A 22 0.10 -20.37 -20.93
CA ASN A 22 1.22 -21.23 -21.31
C ASN A 22 2.01 -21.66 -20.07
N THR A 23 1.95 -22.95 -19.74
CA THR A 23 2.64 -23.52 -18.58
C THR A 23 4.14 -23.25 -18.59
N TYR A 24 4.79 -23.31 -19.75
CA TYR A 24 6.22 -23.04 -19.86
C TYR A 24 6.54 -21.60 -19.49
N TYR A 25 5.80 -20.63 -20.05
CA TYR A 25 5.98 -19.21 -19.73
C TYR A 25 5.74 -18.94 -18.24
N ILE A 26 4.69 -19.52 -17.67
CA ILE A 26 4.38 -19.39 -16.23
C ILE A 26 5.52 -19.94 -15.38
N GLN A 27 6.05 -21.11 -15.71
CA GLN A 27 7.17 -21.73 -14.99
C GLN A 27 8.44 -20.89 -15.08
N THR A 28 8.79 -20.39 -16.27
CA THR A 28 9.93 -19.48 -16.44
C THR A 28 9.74 -18.21 -15.60
N ARG A 29 8.54 -17.62 -15.60
CA ARG A 29 8.25 -16.44 -14.79
C ARG A 29 8.32 -16.71 -13.29
N ILE A 30 7.87 -17.88 -12.82
CA ILE A 30 8.00 -18.31 -11.42
C ILE A 30 9.49 -18.42 -11.06
N ALA A 31 10.27 -19.12 -11.88
CA ALA A 31 11.70 -19.32 -11.63
C ALA A 31 12.47 -17.98 -11.59
N LEU A 32 12.13 -17.03 -12.46
CA LEU A 32 12.72 -15.69 -12.44
C LEU A 32 12.43 -14.97 -11.12
N ILE A 33 11.17 -14.95 -10.68
CA ILE A 33 10.79 -14.31 -9.41
C ILE A 33 11.43 -15.03 -8.21
N GLU A 34 11.53 -16.36 -8.25
CA GLU A 34 12.21 -17.14 -7.21
C GLU A 34 13.71 -16.82 -7.15
N SER A 35 14.37 -16.69 -8.30
CA SER A 35 15.77 -16.24 -8.40
C SER A 35 15.93 -14.82 -7.86
N ASP A 36 15.06 -13.88 -8.25
CA ASP A 36 15.12 -12.49 -7.77
C ASP A 36 14.97 -12.43 -6.24
N ILE A 37 14.10 -13.27 -5.66
CA ILE A 37 13.93 -13.39 -4.20
C ILE A 37 15.18 -13.98 -3.54
N GLU A 38 15.82 -14.98 -4.16
CA GLU A 38 17.06 -15.57 -3.64
C GLU A 38 18.19 -14.53 -3.64
N ASP A 39 18.36 -13.81 -4.76
CA ASP A 39 19.35 -12.74 -4.91
C ASP A 39 19.12 -11.61 -3.89
N MET A 40 17.89 -11.41 -3.39
CA MET A 40 17.63 -10.44 -2.33
C MET A 40 18.25 -10.83 -0.99
N TYR A 41 18.40 -12.12 -0.66
CA TYR A 41 19.05 -12.52 0.59
C TYR A 41 20.54 -12.15 0.60
N ASP A 42 21.20 -12.18 -0.57
CA ASP A 42 22.61 -11.82 -0.72
C ASP A 42 22.86 -10.31 -0.54
N ARG A 43 21.83 -9.47 -0.70
CA ARG A 43 21.89 -8.00 -0.51
C ARG A 43 22.07 -7.56 0.94
N THR A 44 22.01 -8.49 1.90
CA THR A 44 22.40 -8.22 3.30
C THR A 44 23.89 -7.95 3.45
N THR A 45 24.70 -8.43 2.51
CA THR A 45 26.15 -8.25 2.53
C THR A 45 26.50 -6.84 2.04
N PRO A 46 27.15 -5.99 2.86
CA PRO A 46 27.57 -4.66 2.42
C PRO A 46 28.45 -4.79 1.17
N SER A 47 28.02 -4.20 0.06
CA SER A 47 28.79 -4.20 -1.18
C SER A 47 29.50 -2.87 -1.35
N LEU A 48 30.76 -2.95 -1.80
CA LEU A 48 31.54 -1.78 -2.14
C LEU A 48 30.99 -1.19 -3.44
N CYS A 49 30.38 -0.02 -3.38
CA CYS A 49 29.87 0.72 -4.52
C CYS A 49 30.76 1.93 -4.79
N SER A 50 30.96 2.24 -6.08
CA SER A 50 31.66 3.45 -6.52
C SER A 50 30.68 4.35 -7.27
N ASP A 51 30.51 5.58 -6.80
CA ASP A 51 29.75 6.59 -7.53
C ASP A 51 30.69 7.37 -8.45
N THR A 52 30.46 7.25 -9.76
CA THR A 52 31.27 7.90 -10.80
C THR A 52 31.10 9.41 -10.82
N VAL A 53 30.05 9.96 -10.20
CA VAL A 53 29.77 11.39 -10.17
C VAL A 53 30.44 12.05 -8.96
N SER A 54 30.38 11.41 -7.78
CA SER A 54 31.03 11.92 -6.57
C SER A 54 32.47 11.42 -6.39
N GLU A 55 32.95 10.55 -7.30
CA GLU A 55 34.24 9.86 -7.23
C GLU A 55 34.50 9.17 -5.88
N SER A 56 33.42 8.78 -5.20
CA SER A 56 33.48 8.22 -3.85
C SER A 56 33.21 6.73 -3.87
N ILE A 57 33.93 6.01 -3.02
CA ILE A 57 33.71 4.60 -2.75
C ILE A 57 33.03 4.51 -1.38
N TYR A 58 31.87 3.88 -1.32
CA TYR A 58 31.12 3.68 -0.09
C TYR A 58 30.54 2.27 -0.03
N TYR A 59 30.20 1.84 1.18
CA TYR A 59 29.47 0.59 1.38
C TYR A 59 27.98 0.87 1.28
N GLU A 60 27.32 0.23 0.32
CA GLU A 60 25.87 0.17 0.29
C GLU A 60 25.43 -1.06 1.08
N SER A 61 24.61 -0.85 2.10
CA SER A 61 23.98 -1.93 2.85
C SER A 61 22.49 -1.67 2.95
N TYR A 62 21.67 -2.66 2.60
CA TYR A 62 20.25 -2.60 2.88
C TYR A 62 20.01 -2.78 4.38
N SER A 63 19.15 -1.95 4.97
CA SER A 63 18.63 -2.23 6.31
C SER A 63 17.98 -3.62 6.31
N VAL A 64 18.38 -4.47 7.26
CA VAL A 64 17.85 -5.84 7.40
C VAL A 64 16.33 -5.84 7.53
N GLU A 65 15.77 -4.85 8.22
CA GLU A 65 14.31 -4.70 8.39
C GLU A 65 13.62 -4.40 7.06
N ASN A 66 14.14 -3.44 6.29
CA ASN A 66 13.57 -3.07 5.00
C ASN A 66 13.69 -4.20 3.98
N LEU A 67 14.81 -4.92 4.00
CA LEU A 67 15.02 -6.07 3.14
C LEU A 67 14.07 -7.22 3.49
N ALA A 68 13.87 -7.50 4.77
CA ALA A 68 12.91 -8.51 5.22
C ALA A 68 11.47 -8.17 4.76
N ILE A 69 11.06 -6.91 4.87
CA ILE A 69 9.76 -6.44 4.35
C ILE A 69 9.67 -6.68 2.84
N ALA A 70 10.68 -6.27 2.08
CA ALA A 70 10.69 -6.42 0.63
C ALA A 70 10.62 -7.90 0.19
N ILE A 71 11.38 -8.79 0.85
CA ILE A 71 11.34 -10.24 0.60
C ILE A 71 9.94 -10.80 0.89
N LEU A 72 9.32 -10.41 2.00
CA LEU A 72 7.96 -10.84 2.35
C LEU A 72 6.94 -10.40 1.29
N GLU A 73 7.03 -9.15 0.82
CA GLU A 73 6.16 -8.63 -0.23
C GLU A 73 6.34 -9.39 -1.56
N GLU A 74 7.57 -9.64 -1.99
CA GLU A 74 7.84 -10.40 -3.22
C GLU A 74 7.35 -11.85 -3.12
N ARG A 75 7.54 -12.52 -1.98
CA ARG A 75 6.98 -13.85 -1.75
C ARG A 75 5.45 -13.86 -1.81
N GLN A 76 4.80 -12.83 -1.26
CA GLN A 76 3.35 -12.70 -1.36
C GLN A 76 2.88 -12.46 -2.80
N LYS A 77 3.60 -11.65 -3.58
CA LYS A 77 3.32 -11.43 -5.01
C LYS A 77 3.47 -12.72 -5.81
N LEU A 78 4.54 -13.48 -5.57
CA LEU A 78 4.77 -14.80 -6.18
C LEU A 78 3.62 -15.75 -5.89
N GLU A 79 3.18 -15.84 -4.64
CA GLU A 79 2.11 -16.73 -4.24
C GLU A 79 0.76 -16.32 -4.87
N ARG A 80 0.47 -15.02 -4.94
CA ARG A 80 -0.69 -14.49 -5.68
C ARG A 80 -0.62 -14.83 -7.16
N TYR A 81 0.57 -14.73 -7.76
CA TYR A 81 0.79 -15.10 -9.16
C TYR A 81 0.53 -16.59 -9.38
N LYS A 82 1.11 -17.48 -8.56
CA LYS A 82 0.88 -18.94 -8.62
C LYS A 82 -0.61 -19.29 -8.57
N ARG A 83 -1.34 -18.73 -7.61
CA ARG A 83 -2.80 -18.95 -7.48
C ARG A 83 -3.61 -18.40 -8.65
N LYS A 84 -3.20 -17.26 -9.22
CA LYS A 84 -3.85 -16.70 -10.42
C LYS A 84 -3.60 -17.59 -11.64
N SER A 85 -2.35 -17.96 -11.88
CA SER A 85 -1.93 -18.83 -12.97
C SER A 85 -2.60 -20.20 -12.92
N GLN A 86 -2.72 -20.81 -11.73
CA GLN A 86 -3.43 -22.08 -11.58
C GLN A 86 -4.90 -21.98 -11.98
N ARG A 87 -5.59 -20.89 -11.58
CA ARG A 87 -6.99 -20.66 -11.97
C ARG A 87 -7.14 -20.46 -13.47
N ASP A 88 -6.23 -19.71 -14.09
CA ASP A 88 -6.22 -19.48 -15.53
C ASP A 88 -5.97 -20.80 -16.30
N LEU A 89 -5.02 -21.62 -15.85
CA LEU A 89 -4.75 -22.94 -16.43
C LEU A 89 -5.93 -23.90 -16.27
N ASN A 90 -6.58 -23.92 -15.10
CA ASN A 90 -7.77 -24.74 -14.88
C ASN A 90 -8.88 -24.36 -15.87
N ALA A 91 -9.10 -23.06 -16.09
CA ALA A 91 -10.06 -22.58 -17.08
C ALA A 91 -9.67 -23.02 -18.51
N PHE A 92 -8.39 -22.85 -18.87
CA PHE A 92 -7.86 -23.28 -20.16
C PHE A 92 -8.10 -24.77 -20.42
N TYR A 93 -7.70 -25.65 -19.50
CA TYR A 93 -7.86 -27.10 -19.68
C TYR A 93 -9.32 -27.55 -19.64
N THR A 94 -10.18 -26.85 -18.89
CA THR A 94 -11.63 -27.12 -18.87
C THR A 94 -12.25 -26.85 -20.24
N VAL A 95 -11.92 -25.73 -20.87
CA VAL A 95 -12.41 -25.38 -22.21
C VAL A 95 -11.76 -26.29 -23.25
N LEU A 96 -10.45 -26.55 -23.15
CA LEU A 96 -9.72 -27.43 -24.06
C LEU A 96 -10.32 -28.84 -24.09
N GLY A 97 -10.78 -29.35 -22.95
CA GLY A 97 -11.42 -30.67 -22.84
C GLY A 97 -12.74 -30.82 -23.61
N ARG A 98 -13.34 -29.72 -24.09
CA ARG A 98 -14.55 -29.75 -24.93
C ARG A 98 -14.25 -29.99 -26.41
N PHE A 99 -13.01 -29.79 -26.82
CA PHE A 99 -12.55 -29.95 -28.19
C PHE A 99 -12.11 -31.40 -28.42
N SER A 100 -12.21 -31.88 -29.66
CA SER A 100 -11.72 -33.20 -30.04
C SER A 100 -10.20 -33.33 -29.86
N THR A 101 -9.68 -34.54 -29.72
CA THR A 101 -8.24 -34.79 -29.52
C THR A 101 -7.36 -34.15 -30.61
N GLN A 102 -7.86 -34.13 -31.85
CA GLN A 102 -7.17 -33.51 -32.98
C GLN A 102 -7.15 -31.97 -32.85
N GLU A 103 -8.28 -31.36 -32.53
CA GLU A 103 -8.37 -29.91 -32.31
C GLU A 103 -7.51 -29.46 -31.12
N GLN A 104 -7.48 -30.25 -30.04
CA GLN A 104 -6.59 -29.99 -28.91
C GLN A 104 -5.11 -29.97 -29.34
N LYS A 105 -4.72 -30.86 -30.27
CA LYS A 105 -3.36 -30.87 -30.82
C LYS A 105 -3.08 -29.58 -31.61
N TYR A 106 -4.03 -29.09 -32.40
CA TYR A 106 -3.90 -27.82 -33.13
C TYR A 106 -3.74 -26.64 -32.19
N ILE A 107 -4.58 -26.53 -31.16
CA ILE A 107 -4.52 -25.44 -30.17
C ILE A 107 -3.18 -25.45 -29.42
N ARG A 108 -2.72 -26.63 -28.98
CA ARG A 108 -1.40 -26.77 -28.32
C ARG A 108 -0.25 -26.43 -29.27
N ASN A 109 -0.35 -26.82 -30.54
CA ASN A 109 0.67 -26.52 -31.53
C ASN A 109 0.77 -25.01 -31.80
N TYR A 110 -0.37 -24.33 -31.88
CA TYR A 110 -0.44 -22.88 -32.04
C TYR A 110 0.26 -22.15 -30.88
N ILE A 111 0.00 -22.53 -29.63
CA ILE A 111 0.66 -21.91 -28.46
C ILE A 111 2.19 -22.09 -28.50
N LYS A 112 2.66 -23.22 -29.04
CA LYS A 112 4.11 -23.52 -29.12
C LYS A 112 4.80 -22.85 -30.31
N THR A 113 4.19 -22.90 -31.48
CA THR A 113 4.84 -22.58 -32.76
C THR A 113 4.30 -21.33 -33.43
N ARG A 114 3.17 -20.79 -32.93
CA ARG A 114 2.38 -19.73 -33.57
C ARG A 114 1.96 -20.05 -35.01
N SER A 115 1.88 -21.34 -35.34
CA SER A 115 1.44 -21.78 -36.66
C SER A 115 -0.01 -21.41 -36.91
N GLU A 116 -0.27 -20.61 -37.95
CA GLU A 116 -1.61 -20.18 -38.38
C GLU A 116 -2.41 -21.30 -39.07
N ALA A 117 -2.05 -22.57 -38.83
CA ALA A 117 -2.86 -23.69 -39.29
C ALA A 117 -4.09 -23.86 -38.40
N TYR A 118 -5.25 -24.15 -39.00
CA TYR A 118 -6.52 -24.40 -38.29
C TYR A 118 -6.98 -23.22 -37.41
N MET A 119 -6.86 -22.00 -37.94
CA MET A 119 -7.25 -20.76 -37.25
C MET A 119 -8.73 -20.70 -36.89
N ASP A 120 -9.60 -21.37 -37.65
CA ASP A 120 -11.02 -21.52 -37.34
C ASP A 120 -11.23 -22.17 -35.95
N VAL A 121 -10.49 -23.23 -35.66
CA VAL A 121 -10.52 -23.93 -34.35
C VAL A 121 -9.93 -23.04 -33.26
N ILE A 122 -8.83 -22.35 -33.56
CA ILE A 122 -8.12 -21.47 -32.62
C ILE A 122 -9.00 -20.27 -32.23
N GLU A 123 -9.65 -19.63 -33.19
CA GLU A 123 -10.54 -18.50 -32.94
C GLU A 123 -11.77 -18.92 -32.14
N ARG A 124 -12.38 -20.06 -32.48
CA ARG A 124 -13.46 -20.63 -31.67
C ARG A 124 -13.01 -20.87 -30.23
N PHE A 125 -11.82 -21.43 -30.04
CA PHE A 125 -11.24 -21.65 -28.71
C PHE A 125 -11.03 -20.34 -27.93
N LYS A 126 -10.48 -19.29 -28.56
CA LYS A 126 -10.26 -17.98 -27.92
C LYS A 126 -11.55 -17.34 -27.43
N ILE A 127 -12.63 -17.47 -28.21
CA ILE A 127 -13.96 -16.97 -27.86
C ILE A 127 -14.54 -17.78 -26.70
N GLU A 128 -14.55 -19.11 -26.80
CA GLU A 128 -15.11 -19.97 -25.75
C GLU A 128 -14.35 -19.81 -24.42
N LEU A 129 -13.03 -19.66 -24.50
CA LEU A 129 -12.19 -19.40 -23.33
C LEU A 129 -12.55 -18.06 -22.68
N HIS A 130 -12.73 -17.01 -23.48
CA HIS A 130 -13.15 -15.70 -23.00
C HIS A 130 -14.50 -15.77 -22.28
N ASP A 131 -15.51 -16.37 -22.94
CA ASP A 131 -16.86 -16.52 -22.39
C ASP A 131 -16.84 -17.30 -21.07
N TYR A 132 -16.04 -18.38 -21.00
CA TYR A 132 -15.90 -19.20 -19.79
C TYR A 132 -15.27 -18.41 -18.62
N ILE A 133 -14.20 -17.64 -18.90
CA ILE A 133 -13.54 -16.80 -17.89
C ILE A 133 -14.50 -15.73 -17.38
N GLN A 134 -15.23 -15.07 -18.28
CA GLN A 134 -16.17 -14.02 -17.91
C GLN A 134 -17.34 -14.57 -17.09
N THR A 135 -17.87 -15.72 -17.47
CA THR A 135 -18.88 -16.44 -16.69
C THR A 135 -18.39 -16.75 -15.29
N ASN A 136 -17.19 -17.32 -15.14
CA ASN A 136 -16.61 -17.64 -13.84
C ASN A 136 -16.37 -16.40 -12.96
N ARG A 137 -15.96 -15.27 -13.57
CA ARG A 137 -15.81 -13.99 -12.86
C ARG A 137 -17.16 -13.52 -12.32
N ASN A 138 -18.20 -13.55 -13.15
CA ASN A 138 -19.55 -13.12 -12.76
C ASN A 138 -20.12 -14.02 -11.65
N THR A 139 -19.97 -15.34 -11.75
CA THR A 139 -20.41 -16.28 -10.71
C THR A 139 -19.72 -16.02 -9.37
N ARG A 140 -18.40 -15.77 -9.37
CA ARG A 140 -17.67 -15.40 -8.16
C ARG A 140 -18.16 -14.09 -7.57
N ASN A 141 -18.37 -13.07 -8.39
CA ASN A 141 -18.84 -11.77 -7.93
C ASN A 141 -20.24 -11.87 -7.31
N LYS A 142 -21.13 -12.66 -7.89
CA LYS A 142 -22.45 -12.97 -7.30
C LYS A 142 -22.36 -13.69 -5.96
N GLY A 143 -21.43 -14.65 -5.84
CA GLY A 143 -21.17 -15.33 -4.57
C GLY A 143 -20.69 -14.36 -3.48
N ILE A 144 -19.81 -13.42 -3.84
CA ILE A 144 -19.38 -12.35 -2.94
C ILE A 144 -20.57 -11.44 -2.58
N GLU A 145 -21.41 -11.01 -3.53
CA GLU A 145 -22.60 -10.20 -3.21
C GLU A 145 -23.56 -10.92 -2.25
N HIS A 146 -23.75 -12.23 -2.42
CA HIS A 146 -24.56 -13.04 -1.52
C HIS A 146 -23.92 -13.18 -0.12
N ASP A 147 -22.62 -13.41 -0.04
CA ASP A 147 -21.89 -13.51 1.24
C ASP A 147 -21.86 -12.19 2.01
N TYR A 148 -22.12 -11.05 1.37
CA TYR A 148 -22.24 -9.75 2.04
C TYR A 148 -23.69 -9.30 2.21
N SER A 149 -24.67 -10.13 1.83
CA SER A 149 -26.11 -9.79 1.88
C SER A 149 -26.65 -9.52 3.30
N TYR A 150 -25.98 -10.01 4.35
CA TYR A 150 -26.30 -9.70 5.74
C TYR A 150 -25.75 -8.35 6.21
N ILE A 151 -24.90 -7.68 5.42
CA ILE A 151 -24.40 -6.35 5.69
C ILE A 151 -25.39 -5.38 5.06
N SER A 152 -26.36 -4.93 5.85
CA SER A 152 -27.47 -4.07 5.39
C SER A 152 -27.02 -2.91 4.48
N ASP A 153 -27.81 -2.67 3.43
CA ASP A 153 -27.65 -1.63 2.39
C ASP A 153 -27.52 -0.18 2.92
N LYS A 154 -27.67 0.03 4.23
CA LYS A 154 -27.36 1.32 4.88
C LYS A 154 -25.87 1.62 4.96
N ARG A 155 -25.01 0.65 4.68
CA ARG A 155 -23.61 0.90 4.33
C ARG A 155 -23.50 0.95 2.82
N GLN A 156 -24.09 2.01 2.22
CA GLN A 156 -23.60 2.51 0.94
C GLN A 156 -22.09 2.40 0.93
N LYS A 157 -21.53 1.85 -0.15
CA LYS A 157 -20.10 1.78 -0.44
C LYS A 157 -19.42 3.09 -0.02
N VAL A 158 -18.99 3.18 1.23
CA VAL A 158 -18.00 4.17 1.64
C VAL A 158 -16.81 3.75 0.83
N GLN A 159 -16.43 4.59 -0.13
CA GLN A 159 -15.21 4.40 -0.90
C GLN A 159 -14.12 3.94 0.07
N VAL A 160 -13.60 2.75 -0.19
CA VAL A 160 -12.44 2.17 0.50
C VAL A 160 -11.45 3.30 0.80
N TYR A 161 -11.12 3.48 2.09
CA TYR A 161 -10.26 4.53 2.65
C TYR A 161 -9.30 5.16 1.63
N PRO A 162 -9.67 6.30 1.00
CA PRO A 162 -8.70 7.12 0.34
C PRO A 162 -8.12 7.98 1.45
N HIS A 163 -7.13 7.46 2.17
CA HIS A 163 -6.24 8.34 2.91
C HIS A 163 -5.62 9.28 1.86
N LYS A 164 -6.26 10.43 1.62
CA LYS A 164 -5.74 11.52 0.77
C LYS A 164 -4.40 12.04 1.32
N LEU A 165 -4.09 11.67 2.55
CA LEU A 165 -2.95 12.07 3.34
C LEU A 165 -2.31 10.82 3.97
N THR A 166 -0.98 10.75 3.96
CA THR A 166 -0.22 9.70 4.65
C THR A 166 -0.51 9.69 6.16
N LEU A 167 -0.26 8.56 6.83
CA LEU A 167 -0.42 8.42 8.29
C LEU A 167 0.28 9.55 9.08
N ASN A 168 1.43 10.01 8.59
CA ASN A 168 2.19 11.12 9.18
C ASN A 168 1.49 12.47 8.99
N GLN A 169 0.82 12.68 7.85
CA GLN A 169 0.05 13.90 7.59
C GLN A 169 -1.24 13.93 8.42
N GLU A 170 -1.89 12.79 8.63
CA GLU A 170 -3.05 12.69 9.53
C GLU A 170 -2.64 12.92 10.99
N LYS A 171 -1.50 12.36 11.41
CA LYS A 171 -0.94 12.61 12.74
C LYS A 171 -0.62 14.11 12.94
N ALA A 172 -0.01 14.75 11.95
CA ALA A 172 0.31 16.17 12.00
C ALA A 172 -0.94 17.08 12.02
N LEU A 173 -2.02 16.68 11.33
CA LEU A 173 -3.30 17.40 11.40
C LEU A 173 -3.96 17.25 12.77
N LYS A 174 -3.94 16.03 13.32
CA LYS A 174 -4.47 15.75 14.65
C LYS A 174 -3.72 16.54 15.73
N GLU A 175 -2.38 16.59 15.65
CA GLU A 175 -1.55 17.41 16.56
C GLU A 175 -1.84 18.91 16.43
N LYS A 176 -2.21 19.40 15.24
CA LYS A 176 -2.65 20.79 15.03
C LYS A 176 -4.06 21.05 15.58
N GLU A 177 -4.99 20.12 15.43
CA GLU A 177 -6.35 20.24 15.97
C GLU A 177 -6.35 20.15 17.50
N ASP A 178 -5.66 19.17 18.06
CA ASP A 178 -5.46 19.02 19.50
C ASP A 178 -4.74 20.27 20.07
N GLY A 179 -3.71 20.77 19.38
CA GLY A 179 -3.05 22.03 19.72
C GLY A 179 -3.98 23.25 19.67
N ALA A 180 -4.87 23.34 18.68
CA ALA A 180 -5.83 24.45 18.56
C ALA A 180 -6.86 24.45 19.71
N THR A 181 -7.30 23.28 20.18
CA THR A 181 -8.20 23.19 21.35
C THR A 181 -7.51 23.69 22.63
N GLU A 182 -6.26 23.30 22.87
CA GLU A 182 -5.50 23.78 24.04
C GLU A 182 -5.13 25.27 23.94
N LYS A 183 -4.84 25.76 22.72
CA LYS A 183 -4.59 27.19 22.46
C LYS A 183 -5.81 28.05 22.78
N ASN A 184 -7.02 27.54 22.48
CA ASN A 184 -8.30 28.22 22.70
C ASN A 184 -8.92 27.98 24.10
N MET A 185 -8.33 27.13 24.94
CA MET A 185 -8.75 26.93 26.34
C MET A 185 -8.81 28.27 27.10
N ASN A 186 -9.83 28.47 27.93
CA ASN A 186 -9.96 29.71 28.70
C ASN A 186 -8.76 29.88 29.67
N ILE A 187 -8.37 31.12 29.96
CA ILE A 187 -7.26 31.45 30.86
C ILE A 187 -7.53 30.91 32.27
N ASP A 188 -8.77 31.01 32.76
CA ASP A 188 -9.13 30.52 34.10
C ASP A 188 -8.97 29.00 34.22
N GLU A 189 -9.41 28.29 33.18
CA GLU A 189 -9.26 26.83 33.08
C GLU A 189 -7.79 26.42 32.94
N PHE A 190 -7.01 27.20 32.19
CA PHE A 190 -5.57 27.00 32.05
C PHE A 190 -4.84 27.18 33.38
N VAL A 191 -5.15 28.23 34.15
CA VAL A 191 -4.55 28.49 35.47
C VAL A 191 -4.96 27.43 36.49
N ALA A 192 -6.22 27.01 36.49
CA ALA A 192 -6.69 25.90 37.34
C ALA A 192 -5.88 24.61 37.05
N LYS A 193 -5.71 24.29 35.76
CA LYS A 193 -4.91 23.13 35.32
C LYS A 193 -3.44 23.24 35.76
N LEU A 194 -2.83 24.42 35.74
CA LEU A 194 -1.45 24.60 36.22
C LEU A 194 -1.31 24.36 37.73
N ASN A 195 -2.31 24.74 38.51
CA ASN A 195 -2.27 24.61 39.97
C ASN A 195 -2.49 23.16 40.46
N GLU A 196 -3.07 22.30 39.62
CA GLU A 196 -3.30 20.88 39.92
C GLU A 196 -2.10 19.98 39.60
N LEU A 197 -1.09 20.48 38.89
CA LEU A 197 0.06 19.69 38.45
C LEU A 197 1.11 19.55 39.56
N ASP A 198 1.63 18.33 39.71
CA ASP A 198 2.84 18.09 40.50
C ASP A 198 4.09 18.61 39.76
N GLU A 199 5.23 18.67 40.45
CA GLU A 199 6.46 19.24 39.90
C GLU A 199 6.93 18.53 38.61
N LYS A 200 6.67 17.23 38.50
CA LYS A 200 7.08 16.41 37.35
C LYS A 200 6.16 16.65 36.15
N ALA A 201 4.85 16.61 36.37
CA ALA A 201 3.83 16.86 35.38
C ALA A 201 3.85 18.32 34.91
N PHE A 202 4.22 19.27 35.77
CA PHE A 202 4.42 20.67 35.41
C PHE A 202 5.59 20.85 34.42
N LYS A 203 6.71 20.15 34.62
CA LYS A 203 7.83 20.17 33.67
C LYS A 203 7.46 19.55 32.33
N GLU A 204 6.78 18.41 32.35
CA GLU A 204 6.30 17.76 31.12
C GLU A 204 5.29 18.65 30.38
N PHE A 205 4.37 19.28 31.12
CA PHE A 205 3.44 20.25 30.58
C PHE A 205 4.15 21.42 29.90
N ILE A 206 5.25 21.93 30.45
CA ILE A 206 6.06 22.98 29.86
C ILE A 206 6.71 22.51 28.55
N TYR A 207 7.38 21.36 28.58
CA TYR A 207 8.12 20.85 27.41
C TYR A 207 7.23 20.36 26.26
N ASN A 208 5.94 20.18 26.51
CA ASN A 208 4.95 19.87 25.49
C ASN A 208 4.39 21.13 24.80
N ARG A 209 4.83 22.35 25.16
CA ARG A 209 4.34 23.60 24.55
C ARG A 209 5.10 23.98 23.28
N ASN A 210 4.35 24.38 22.26
CA ASN A 210 4.86 24.86 20.97
C ASN A 210 3.95 25.97 20.40
N GLU A 211 4.38 26.61 19.33
CA GLU A 211 3.68 27.74 18.67
C GLU A 211 2.22 27.44 18.25
N ASN A 212 1.88 26.16 18.07
CA ASN A 212 0.56 25.71 17.65
C ASN A 212 -0.40 25.49 18.83
N ASN A 213 0.11 25.28 20.05
CA ASN A 213 -0.73 24.88 21.20
C ASN A 213 -0.76 25.87 22.38
N ILE A 214 -0.03 26.97 22.31
CA ILE A 214 -0.05 28.02 23.33
C ILE A 214 -0.18 29.41 22.70
N ASN A 215 -0.83 30.35 23.38
CA ASN A 215 -0.93 31.75 22.98
C ASN A 215 0.02 32.62 23.83
N PHE A 216 0.26 33.86 23.37
CA PHE A 216 1.20 34.77 24.03
C PHE A 216 0.82 35.08 25.49
N GLU A 217 -0.46 35.23 25.78
CA GLU A 217 -0.97 35.50 27.14
C GLU A 217 -0.66 34.34 28.10
N LYS A 218 -0.89 33.09 27.69
CA LYS A 218 -0.55 31.89 28.48
C LYS A 218 0.96 31.70 28.64
N ILE A 219 1.76 32.12 27.66
CA ILE A 219 3.23 32.13 27.78
C ILE A 219 3.67 33.08 28.89
N ILE A 220 3.08 34.28 28.99
CA ILE A 220 3.39 35.21 30.09
C ILE A 220 3.02 34.58 31.43
N ILE A 221 1.86 33.92 31.52
CA ILE A 221 1.41 33.22 32.73
C ILE A 221 2.40 32.11 33.12
N LEU A 222 2.88 31.31 32.17
CA LEU A 222 3.89 30.28 32.42
C LEU A 222 5.22 30.87 32.90
N LEU A 223 5.70 31.95 32.28
CA LEU A 223 6.94 32.61 32.70
C LEU A 223 6.85 33.17 34.13
N GLN A 224 5.67 33.59 34.58
CA GLN A 224 5.44 34.06 35.95
C GLN A 224 5.24 32.92 36.96
N THR A 225 4.76 31.76 36.53
CA THR A 225 4.48 30.60 37.41
C THR A 225 5.67 29.68 37.56
N ILE A 226 6.52 29.53 36.54
CA ILE A 226 7.74 28.71 36.57
C ILE A 226 8.62 28.99 37.81
N PRO A 227 8.94 30.26 38.16
CA PRO A 227 9.76 30.55 39.33
C PRO A 227 9.08 30.26 40.67
N LYS A 228 7.76 30.10 40.69
CA LYS A 228 6.96 29.83 41.89
C LYS A 228 6.77 28.33 42.13
N CYS A 229 6.72 27.55 41.05
CA CYS A 229 6.42 26.12 41.09
C CYS A 229 7.67 25.23 41.04
N LEU A 230 8.85 25.76 40.67
CA LEU A 230 10.08 24.98 40.55
C LEU A 230 11.19 25.47 41.48
N PRO A 231 12.06 24.57 41.97
CA PRO A 231 13.21 24.95 42.78
C PRO A 231 14.22 25.76 41.97
N GLU A 232 14.93 26.70 42.62
CA GLU A 232 15.83 27.67 41.95
C GLU A 232 16.84 27.05 40.98
N LYS A 233 17.34 25.86 41.30
CA LYS A 233 18.33 25.14 40.49
C LYS A 233 17.77 24.62 39.16
N GLU A 234 16.44 24.54 39.02
CA GLU A 234 15.77 23.90 37.90
C GLU A 234 14.94 24.88 37.06
N ILE A 235 14.82 26.14 37.47
CA ILE A 235 14.06 27.19 36.76
C ILE A 235 14.66 27.50 35.38
N ALA A 236 15.99 27.53 35.27
CA ALA A 236 16.67 28.10 34.11
C ALA A 236 16.31 27.38 32.79
N LYS A 237 16.18 26.05 32.80
CA LYS A 237 15.91 25.26 31.58
C LYS A 237 14.46 25.41 31.09
N PRO A 238 13.42 25.19 31.93
CA PRO A 238 12.02 25.37 31.52
C PRO A 238 11.69 26.82 31.17
N TYR A 239 12.26 27.79 31.90
CA TYR A 239 12.06 29.22 31.63
C TYR A 239 12.60 29.62 30.25
N ASN A 240 13.84 29.23 29.93
CA ASN A 240 14.43 29.53 28.62
C ASN A 240 13.71 28.81 27.47
N TYR A 241 13.20 27.59 27.71
CA TYR A 241 12.39 26.86 26.74
C TYR A 241 11.09 27.60 26.39
N ILE A 242 10.29 27.97 27.39
CA ILE A 242 9.04 28.72 27.17
C ILE A 242 9.31 30.10 26.56
N LYS A 243 10.40 30.76 26.96
CA LYS A 243 10.82 32.02 26.33
C LYS A 243 11.12 31.85 24.84
N ALA A 244 11.82 30.78 24.45
CA ALA A 244 12.10 30.48 23.05
C ALA A 244 10.83 30.13 22.25
N VAL A 245 9.88 29.43 22.86
CA VAL A 245 8.56 29.19 22.26
C VAL A 245 7.82 30.51 22.07
N GLY A 246 7.80 31.40 23.07
CA GLY A 246 7.17 32.72 22.98
C GLY A 246 7.72 33.64 21.89
N LEU A 247 9.02 33.54 21.58
CA LEU A 247 9.62 34.28 20.46
C LEU A 247 9.16 33.80 19.08
N LYS A 248 8.58 32.59 18.98
CA LYS A 248 8.04 32.03 17.72
C LYS A 248 6.53 32.22 17.58
N THR A 249 5.84 32.51 18.68
CA THR A 249 4.38 32.69 18.71
C THR A 249 3.94 34.14 18.43
N ASN A 250 4.88 35.09 18.30
CA ASN A 250 4.66 36.51 18.03
C ASN A 250 5.05 36.89 16.59
#